data_AF-Q465S9-F1
#
_entry.id   AF-Q465S9-F1
#
_cell.length_a   1.000
_cell.length_b   1.000
_cell.length_c   1.000
_cell.angle_alpha   90.00
_cell.angle_beta   90.00
_cell.angle_gamma   90.00
#
_symmetry.space_group_name_H-M   'P 1'
#
loop_
_entity.id
_entity.type
_entity.pdbx_description
1 polymer ?
#
loop_
_entity_poly.entity_id
_entity_poly.type
_entity_poly.pdbx_seq_one_letter_code
_entity_poly.pdbx_strand_id
1 'polypeptide(L)'
;MNTGPLIGSEEADEYSWDERGEKEEVLQKSTEGVSILLGDPRKAVVKLSIPIIVAMSVQTIYSFTDTFWVSGLGADALAAVGFAFPFYVIQMALTGGLGVGGGAAISRRIGARDKAGADNVAVHAFVIMLILTVALTALGLAFIKELFMYSGAGKTTELGVQYARVIFAGSFIFFFTNIANSILRSEGDSKRAMRSMVLGSGLNIVLDPIFIYILGLGIAGAALATVISFASSGLLMFYWFFIKKDTYVSFRFRSFKFDKSIIRDIFRVGIPSSIEQFALALTALIMNFVIATVGSTDGVAVYATAWRVTSIAVAPIIGISIAVVSISGAAFGEKNFKKAQNTLIYAIEVGFFVETIIAAVVYLFAQDIAAVFTHTENAAHIAPELTRLLKIMTIFYPVITFGMLSGSLFQGAGKGTNALAATLLRSLVMTLLFSLLFAFGFDWGLLGVWWGLVVGTVIGSVIAFLWVQVYLKCMIKEEAVERKC
;
A
#
# COMPACT_ATOMS: atom_id res chain seq x y z
N MET A 1 69.74 -32.38 51.07
CA MET A 1 69.25 -33.34 50.07
C MET A 1 67.73 -33.37 50.15
N ASN A 2 67.09 -33.21 48.98
CA ASN A 2 65.66 -33.34 48.63
C ASN A 2 64.78 -34.16 49.62
N THR A 3 63.51 -33.82 49.86
CA THR A 3 62.42 -33.73 48.85
C THR A 3 61.31 -32.76 49.30
N GLY A 4 60.62 -32.14 48.33
CA GLY A 4 59.72 -30.98 48.52
C GLY A 4 58.32 -31.26 49.08
N PRO A 5 57.45 -30.23 49.17
CA PRO A 5 56.09 -30.40 49.65
C PRO A 5 55.02 -30.37 48.56
N LEU A 6 53.95 -31.09 48.89
CA LEU A 6 52.71 -31.33 48.18
C LEU A 6 51.79 -30.11 48.21
N ILE A 7 51.21 -29.83 47.04
CA ILE A 7 49.86 -29.34 46.71
C ILE A 7 49.05 -28.76 47.89
N GLY A 8 48.92 -27.43 47.87
CA GLY A 8 47.93 -26.64 48.60
C GLY A 8 46.93 -25.98 47.64
N SER A 9 45.70 -25.88 48.11
CA SER A 9 44.45 -25.44 47.47
C SER A 9 44.36 -23.95 47.16
N GLU A 10 43.45 -23.64 46.22
CA GLU A 10 42.68 -22.40 46.06
C GLU A 10 43.42 -21.09 45.82
N GLU A 11 43.35 -20.58 44.58
CA GLU A 11 42.82 -19.23 44.31
C GLU A 11 42.50 -19.13 42.80
N ALA A 12 41.22 -18.94 42.51
CA ALA A 12 40.70 -18.67 41.18
C ALA A 12 40.76 -17.15 40.97
N ASP A 13 41.56 -16.70 40.01
CA ASP A 13 41.50 -15.32 39.55
C ASP A 13 41.60 -15.22 38.03
N GLU A 14 40.85 -14.23 37.53
CA GLU A 14 40.90 -13.61 36.21
C GLU A 14 40.34 -14.38 35.00
N TYR A 15 39.00 -14.44 34.96
CA TYR A 15 38.24 -14.27 33.72
C TYR A 15 37.28 -13.08 33.86
N SER A 16 37.80 -11.86 33.91
CA SER A 16 36.97 -10.67 33.68
C SER A 16 36.74 -10.53 32.17
N TRP A 17 35.73 -11.24 31.67
CA TRP A 17 35.20 -11.01 30.34
C TRP A 17 34.68 -9.58 30.29
N ASP A 18 35.18 -8.82 29.32
CA ASP A 18 34.86 -7.43 29.07
C ASP A 18 33.39 -7.26 28.65
N GLU A 19 32.48 -7.22 29.63
CA GLU A 19 31.06 -6.91 29.42
C GLU A 19 30.84 -5.47 28.88
N ARG A 20 31.85 -4.60 28.94
CA ARG A 20 31.75 -3.23 28.45
C ARG A 20 31.95 -3.17 26.93
N GLY A 21 32.87 -3.97 26.38
CA GLY A 21 33.06 -4.12 24.94
C GLY A 21 31.80 -4.63 24.21
N GLU A 22 31.12 -5.66 24.73
CA GLU A 22 29.87 -6.16 24.14
C GLU A 22 28.69 -5.20 24.34
N LYS A 23 28.63 -4.45 25.45
CA LYS A 23 27.59 -3.43 25.65
C LYS A 23 27.80 -2.20 24.77
N GLU A 24 29.03 -1.87 24.39
CA GLU A 24 29.34 -0.79 23.43
C GLU A 24 29.19 -1.22 21.96
N GLU A 25 29.47 -2.47 21.60
CA GLU A 25 29.19 -2.97 20.23
C GLU A 25 27.68 -3.13 19.95
N VAL A 26 26.88 -3.22 21.01
CA VAL A 26 25.40 -3.24 20.98
C VAL A 26 24.80 -1.81 21.02
N LEU A 27 25.61 -0.76 20.89
CA LEU A 27 25.13 0.54 20.41
C LEU A 27 24.66 0.37 18.95
N GLN A 28 23.40 -0.06 18.86
CA GLN A 28 22.63 -0.33 17.67
C GLN A 28 22.99 0.64 16.56
N LYS A 29 23.27 0.08 15.37
CA LYS A 29 23.33 0.80 14.09
C LYS A 29 21.96 1.46 13.85
N SER A 30 21.69 2.57 14.55
CA SER A 30 20.46 3.33 14.50
C SER A 30 20.51 4.17 13.24
N THR A 31 19.82 3.71 12.20
CA THR A 31 19.74 4.46 10.95
C THR A 31 18.95 5.75 11.17
N GLU A 32 19.17 6.75 10.31
CA GLU A 32 18.38 8.00 10.33
C GLU A 32 16.87 7.68 10.29
N GLY A 33 16.46 6.70 9.48
CA GLY A 33 15.07 6.24 9.38
C GLY A 33 14.50 5.76 10.71
N VAL A 34 15.21 4.88 11.42
CA VAL A 34 14.77 4.37 12.73
C VAL A 34 14.74 5.49 13.77
N SER A 35 15.70 6.42 13.74
CA SER A 35 15.70 7.58 14.65
C SER A 35 14.47 8.49 14.45
N ILE A 36 14.03 8.68 13.21
CA ILE A 36 12.83 9.45 12.88
C ILE A 36 11.58 8.67 13.31
N LEU A 37 11.53 7.37 13.02
CA LEU A 37 10.43 6.48 13.36
C LEU A 37 10.16 6.41 14.87
N LEU A 38 11.23 6.32 15.67
CA LEU A 38 11.16 6.26 17.13
C LEU A 38 11.07 7.65 17.79
N GLY A 39 11.29 8.72 17.04
CA GLY A 39 11.29 10.10 17.54
C GLY A 39 9.90 10.70 17.78
N ASP A 40 9.85 12.04 17.70
CA ASP A 40 8.61 12.80 17.84
C ASP A 40 7.59 12.43 16.76
N PRO A 41 6.33 12.11 17.13
CA PRO A 41 5.33 11.62 16.19
C PRO A 41 5.00 12.64 15.09
N ARG A 42 5.03 13.95 15.37
CA ARG A 42 4.71 14.96 14.36
C ARG A 42 5.81 15.04 13.31
N LYS A 43 7.07 15.08 13.76
CA LYS A 43 8.24 15.03 12.88
C LYS A 43 8.27 13.74 12.06
N ALA A 44 7.93 12.60 12.68
CA ALA A 44 7.85 11.32 12.00
C ALA A 44 6.80 11.33 10.88
N VAL A 45 5.58 11.80 11.15
CA VAL A 45 4.51 11.91 10.15
C VAL A 45 4.97 12.74 8.96
N VAL A 46 5.55 13.93 9.17
CA VAL A 46 5.98 14.79 8.04
C VAL A 46 7.17 14.17 7.28
N LYS A 47 8.24 13.78 7.98
CA LYS A 47 9.47 13.29 7.33
C LYS A 47 9.30 11.94 6.64
N LEU A 48 8.41 11.09 7.13
CA LEU A 48 8.13 9.80 6.51
C LEU A 48 7.07 9.90 5.41
N SER A 49 6.03 10.72 5.58
CA SER A 49 4.97 10.83 4.56
C SER A 49 5.42 11.58 3.31
N ILE A 50 6.15 12.70 3.40
CA ILE A 50 6.52 13.52 2.22
C ILE A 50 7.20 12.69 1.12
N PRO A 51 8.26 11.89 1.40
CA PRO A 51 8.87 11.08 0.36
C PRO A 51 7.91 10.03 -0.23
N ILE A 52 7.03 9.46 0.59
CA ILE A 52 6.05 8.48 0.11
C ILE A 52 4.98 9.17 -0.74
N ILE A 53 4.53 10.38 -0.38
CA ILE A 53 3.61 11.18 -1.20
C ILE A 53 4.21 11.43 -2.58
N VAL A 54 5.48 11.88 -2.65
CA VAL A 54 6.18 12.06 -3.92
C VAL A 54 6.22 10.76 -4.73
N ALA A 55 6.53 9.64 -4.07
CA ALA A 55 6.54 8.33 -4.72
C ALA A 55 5.16 7.94 -5.27
N MET A 56 4.09 8.14 -4.50
CA MET A 56 2.72 7.86 -4.93
C MET A 56 2.27 8.79 -6.07
N SER A 57 2.62 10.07 -6.02
CA SER A 57 2.30 11.01 -7.10
C SER A 57 2.99 10.63 -8.41
N VAL A 58 4.29 10.31 -8.37
CA VAL A 58 5.01 9.83 -9.56
C VAL A 58 4.45 8.49 -10.03
N GLN A 59 4.04 7.62 -9.10
CA GLN A 59 3.41 6.35 -9.45
C GLN A 59 2.08 6.57 -10.18
N THR A 60 1.26 7.50 -9.70
CA THR A 60 0.00 7.86 -10.37
C THR A 60 0.28 8.40 -11.77
N ILE A 61 1.23 9.33 -11.93
CA ILE A 61 1.60 9.88 -13.24
C ILE A 61 2.00 8.75 -14.21
N TYR A 62 2.83 7.80 -13.77
CA TYR A 62 3.20 6.65 -14.61
C TYR A 62 1.95 5.90 -15.09
N SER A 63 1.01 5.58 -14.19
CA SER A 63 -0.16 4.77 -14.55
C SER A 63 -1.04 5.47 -15.60
N PHE A 64 -1.11 6.80 -15.57
CA PHE A 64 -1.79 7.58 -16.60
C PHE A 64 -1.03 7.57 -17.92
N THR A 65 0.30 7.76 -17.87
CA THR A 65 1.15 7.74 -19.06
C THR A 65 1.11 6.38 -19.76
N ASP A 66 1.18 5.27 -19.02
CA ASP A 66 1.06 3.91 -19.55
C ASP A 66 -0.30 3.71 -20.26
N THR A 67 -1.39 4.09 -19.60
CA THR A 67 -2.73 4.02 -20.19
C THR A 67 -2.84 4.88 -21.45
N PHE A 68 -2.24 6.07 -21.46
CA PHE A 68 -2.22 6.98 -22.60
C PHE A 68 -1.51 6.34 -23.80
N TRP A 69 -0.31 5.78 -23.62
CA TRP A 69 0.40 5.12 -24.71
C TRP A 69 -0.31 3.86 -25.20
N VAL A 70 -0.82 3.02 -24.29
CA VAL A 70 -1.60 1.84 -24.70
C VAL A 70 -2.86 2.23 -25.48
N SER A 71 -3.53 3.33 -25.10
CA SER A 71 -4.73 3.79 -25.82
C SER A 71 -4.44 4.14 -27.28
N GLY A 72 -3.22 4.60 -27.60
CA GLY A 72 -2.81 4.91 -28.97
C GLY A 72 -2.60 3.69 -29.86
N LEU A 73 -2.63 2.46 -29.32
CA LEU A 73 -2.62 1.21 -30.10
C LEU A 73 -4.01 0.80 -30.62
N GLY A 74 -5.08 1.44 -30.13
CA GLY A 74 -6.46 1.16 -30.52
C GLY A 74 -7.27 0.33 -29.51
N ALA A 75 -8.56 0.18 -29.80
CA ALA A 75 -9.54 -0.38 -28.87
C ALA A 75 -9.25 -1.83 -28.44
N ASP A 76 -8.74 -2.67 -29.35
CA ASP A 76 -8.42 -4.06 -29.06
C ASP A 76 -7.29 -4.20 -28.03
N ALA A 77 -6.28 -3.32 -28.08
CA ALA A 77 -5.18 -3.30 -27.12
C ALA A 77 -5.68 -2.84 -25.74
N LEU A 78 -6.52 -1.82 -25.70
CA LEU A 78 -7.12 -1.34 -24.45
C LEU A 78 -8.02 -2.41 -23.80
N ALA A 79 -8.81 -3.12 -24.60
CA ALA A 79 -9.62 -4.25 -24.14
C ALA A 79 -8.74 -5.38 -23.59
N ALA A 80 -7.65 -5.74 -24.28
CA ALA A 80 -6.70 -6.76 -23.82
C ALA A 80 -6.08 -6.41 -22.44
N VAL A 81 -5.65 -5.16 -22.22
CA VAL A 81 -5.19 -4.70 -20.89
C VAL A 81 -6.33 -4.75 -19.87
N GLY A 82 -7.55 -4.37 -20.25
CA GLY A 82 -8.73 -4.46 -19.40
C GLY A 82 -9.01 -5.88 -18.90
N PHE A 83 -8.91 -6.89 -19.77
CA PHE A 83 -9.04 -8.30 -19.38
C PHE A 83 -7.86 -8.80 -18.53
N ALA A 84 -6.67 -8.19 -18.65
CA ALA A 84 -5.52 -8.50 -17.81
C ALA A 84 -5.60 -7.89 -16.39
N PHE A 85 -6.36 -6.80 -16.24
CA PHE A 85 -6.39 -5.99 -15.01
C PHE A 85 -6.78 -6.77 -13.74
N PRO A 86 -7.77 -7.69 -13.73
CA PRO A 86 -8.08 -8.49 -12.54
C PRO A 86 -6.91 -9.31 -12.01
N PHE A 87 -6.03 -9.80 -12.89
CA PHE A 87 -4.83 -10.54 -12.48
C PHE A 87 -3.81 -9.63 -11.81
N TYR A 88 -3.66 -8.40 -12.33
CA TYR A 88 -2.85 -7.38 -11.70
C TYR A 88 -3.37 -7.03 -10.30
N VAL A 89 -4.70 -6.93 -10.12
CA VAL A 89 -5.32 -6.70 -8.80
C VAL A 89 -5.02 -7.83 -7.82
N ILE A 90 -5.07 -9.10 -8.25
CA ILE A 90 -4.69 -10.25 -7.40
C ILE A 90 -3.24 -10.12 -6.94
N GLN A 91 -2.32 -9.82 -7.87
CA GLN A 91 -0.91 -9.64 -7.56
C GLN A 91 -0.66 -8.47 -6.59
N MET A 92 -1.34 -7.33 -6.79
CA MET A 92 -1.30 -6.19 -5.89
C MET A 92 -1.88 -6.50 -4.50
N ALA A 93 -2.97 -7.27 -4.44
CA ALA A 93 -3.58 -7.68 -3.17
C ALA A 93 -2.63 -8.58 -2.36
N LEU A 94 -1.96 -9.54 -3.01
CA LEU A 94 -1.01 -10.45 -2.37
C LEU A 94 0.26 -9.72 -1.90
N THR A 95 0.86 -8.92 -2.78
CA THR A 95 2.08 -8.16 -2.46
C THR A 95 1.82 -7.06 -1.44
N GLY A 96 0.71 -6.33 -1.58
CA GLY A 96 0.26 -5.32 -0.63
C GLY A 96 -0.04 -5.92 0.74
N GLY A 97 -0.75 -7.05 0.80
CA GLY A 97 -1.02 -7.74 2.06
C GLY A 97 0.25 -8.22 2.76
N LEU A 98 1.13 -8.93 2.05
CA LEU A 98 2.41 -9.36 2.62
C LEU A 98 3.29 -8.17 3.03
N GLY A 99 3.30 -7.10 2.23
CA GLY A 99 4.07 -5.89 2.49
C GLY A 99 3.60 -5.14 3.73
N VAL A 100 2.29 -4.91 3.87
CA VAL A 100 1.69 -4.27 5.06
C VAL A 100 1.84 -5.17 6.29
N GLY A 101 1.58 -6.47 6.16
CA GLY A 101 1.67 -7.40 7.28
C GLY A 101 3.09 -7.60 7.81
N GLY A 102 4.03 -7.86 6.90
CA GLY A 102 5.45 -7.95 7.23
C GLY A 102 6.01 -6.63 7.74
N GLY A 103 5.62 -5.53 7.09
CA GLY A 103 6.08 -4.19 7.47
C GLY A 103 5.61 -3.72 8.83
N ALA A 104 4.33 -3.94 9.15
CA ALA A 104 3.78 -3.63 10.47
C ALA A 104 4.46 -4.48 11.57
N ALA A 105 4.73 -5.76 11.30
CA ALA A 105 5.46 -6.62 12.22
C ALA A 105 6.92 -6.15 12.43
N ILE A 106 7.63 -5.76 11.36
CA ILE A 106 8.97 -5.15 11.45
C ILE A 106 8.92 -3.89 12.31
N SER A 107 7.98 -2.99 12.03
CA SER A 107 7.86 -1.71 12.75
C SER A 107 7.61 -1.92 14.24
N ARG A 108 6.75 -2.87 14.62
CA ARG A 108 6.53 -3.27 16.03
C ARG A 108 7.79 -3.81 16.70
N ARG A 109 8.57 -4.63 15.99
CA ARG A 109 9.84 -5.16 16.52
C ARG A 109 10.89 -4.06 16.71
N ILE A 110 10.96 -3.10 15.77
CA ILE A 110 11.82 -1.92 15.90
C ILE A 110 11.43 -1.09 17.12
N GLY A 111 10.13 -0.82 17.31
CA GLY A 111 9.62 -0.14 18.49
C GLY A 111 9.93 -0.85 19.81
N ALA A 112 9.85 -2.18 19.82
CA ALA A 112 10.23 -3.02 20.95
C ALA A 112 11.75 -3.16 21.15
N ARG A 113 12.57 -2.48 20.33
CA ARG A 113 14.04 -2.60 20.28
C ARG A 113 14.53 -4.03 20.01
N ASP A 114 13.69 -4.86 19.41
CA ASP A 114 13.97 -6.25 19.04
C ASP A 114 14.55 -6.32 17.62
N LYS A 115 15.84 -6.01 17.50
CA LYS A 115 16.57 -6.02 16.22
C LYS A 115 16.56 -7.40 15.55
N ALA A 116 16.83 -8.44 16.33
CA ALA A 116 16.89 -9.82 15.83
C ALA A 116 15.52 -10.28 15.32
N GLY A 117 14.44 -9.93 16.05
CA GLY A 117 13.08 -10.17 15.61
C GLY A 117 12.72 -9.43 14.33
N ALA A 118 13.12 -8.15 14.20
CA ALA A 118 12.91 -7.39 12.96
C ALA A 118 13.59 -8.05 11.74
N ASP A 119 14.84 -8.49 11.90
CA ASP A 119 15.57 -9.22 10.86
C ASP A 119 14.90 -10.55 10.51
N ASN A 120 14.46 -11.29 11.53
CA ASN A 120 13.80 -12.58 11.31
C ASN A 120 12.44 -12.42 10.60
N VAL A 121 11.67 -11.38 10.93
CA VAL A 121 10.42 -11.05 10.22
C VAL A 121 10.71 -10.74 8.75
N ALA A 122 11.75 -9.98 8.44
CA ALA A 122 12.12 -9.66 7.06
C ALA A 122 12.51 -10.90 6.25
N VAL A 123 13.29 -11.82 6.84
CA VAL A 123 13.62 -13.10 6.20
C VAL A 123 12.36 -13.95 5.99
N HIS A 124 11.45 -14.03 6.96
CA HIS A 124 10.17 -14.72 6.79
C HIS A 124 9.33 -14.10 5.66
N ALA A 125 9.21 -12.77 5.62
CA ALA A 125 8.49 -12.08 4.56
C ALA A 125 9.08 -12.39 3.18
N PHE A 126 10.42 -12.44 3.06
CA PHE A 126 11.10 -12.81 1.82
C PHE A 126 10.86 -14.27 1.41
N VAL A 127 10.86 -15.21 2.36
CA VAL A 127 10.55 -16.62 2.07
C VAL A 127 9.09 -16.80 1.64
N ILE A 128 8.14 -16.16 2.33
CA ILE A 128 6.72 -16.18 1.95
C ILE A 128 6.54 -15.56 0.56
N MET A 129 7.22 -14.45 0.28
CA MET A 129 7.23 -13.80 -1.02
C MET A 129 7.67 -14.76 -2.13
N LEU A 130 8.75 -15.51 -1.92
CA LEU A 130 9.24 -16.49 -2.89
C LEU A 130 8.21 -17.60 -3.16
N ILE A 131 7.60 -18.14 -2.09
CA ILE A 131 6.56 -19.18 -2.21
C ILE A 131 5.36 -18.66 -3.00
N LEU A 132 4.84 -17.48 -2.64
CA LEU A 132 3.69 -16.88 -3.32
C LEU A 132 4.00 -16.55 -4.78
N THR A 133 5.20 -16.06 -5.06
CA THR A 133 5.63 -15.74 -6.43
C THR A 133 5.70 -17.00 -7.29
N VAL A 134 6.34 -18.07 -6.80
CA VAL A 134 6.46 -19.33 -7.55
C VAL A 134 5.08 -19.91 -7.82
N ALA A 135 4.22 -19.95 -6.80
CA ALA A 135 2.84 -20.44 -6.95
C ALA A 135 2.05 -19.60 -7.97
N LEU A 136 2.07 -18.27 -7.85
CA LEU A 136 1.32 -17.39 -8.73
C LEU A 136 1.85 -17.41 -10.17
N THR A 137 3.18 -17.47 -10.36
CA THR A 137 3.79 -17.56 -11.69
C THR A 137 3.45 -18.89 -12.36
N ALA A 138 3.54 -20.00 -11.62
CA ALA A 138 3.21 -21.32 -12.15
C ALA A 138 1.73 -21.42 -12.54
N LEU A 139 0.82 -20.96 -11.67
CA LEU A 139 -0.62 -20.94 -11.95
C LEU A 139 -0.94 -19.98 -13.11
N GLY A 140 -0.35 -18.77 -13.11
CA GLY A 140 -0.53 -17.79 -14.15
C GLY A 140 -0.12 -18.34 -15.51
N LEU A 141 1.12 -18.80 -15.66
CA LEU A 141 1.61 -19.30 -16.96
C LEU A 141 0.89 -20.57 -17.43
N ALA A 142 0.43 -21.43 -16.51
CA ALA A 142 -0.30 -22.65 -16.85
C ALA A 142 -1.74 -22.40 -17.31
N PHE A 143 -2.42 -21.40 -16.75
CA PHE A 143 -3.87 -21.19 -16.96
C PHE A 143 -4.24 -19.88 -17.65
N ILE A 144 -3.27 -19.02 -18.01
CA ILE A 144 -3.59 -17.68 -18.52
C ILE A 144 -4.42 -17.72 -19.80
N LYS A 145 -4.16 -18.68 -20.70
CA LYS A 145 -4.90 -18.79 -21.95
C LYS A 145 -6.36 -19.15 -21.69
N GLU A 146 -6.59 -20.13 -20.83
CA GLU A 146 -7.89 -20.61 -20.39
C GLU A 146 -8.66 -19.48 -19.70
N LEU A 147 -8.01 -18.77 -18.78
CA LEU A 147 -8.60 -17.65 -18.06
C LEU A 147 -9.07 -16.54 -19.02
N PHE A 148 -8.27 -16.20 -20.03
CA PHE A 148 -8.68 -15.22 -21.05
C PHE A 148 -9.81 -15.75 -21.94
N MET A 149 -9.77 -17.03 -22.34
CA MET A 149 -10.87 -17.64 -23.12
C MET A 149 -12.20 -17.61 -22.34
N TYR A 150 -12.18 -17.96 -21.04
CA TYR A 150 -13.38 -17.95 -20.20
C TYR A 150 -13.84 -16.54 -19.81
N SER A 151 -12.97 -15.53 -19.87
CA SER A 151 -13.32 -14.14 -19.58
C SER A 151 -14.18 -13.47 -20.66
N GLY A 152 -14.35 -14.10 -21.83
CA GLY A 152 -15.09 -13.53 -22.95
C GLY A 152 -14.28 -12.57 -23.83
N ALA A 153 -12.94 -12.61 -23.73
CA ALA A 153 -12.04 -11.73 -24.48
C ALA A 153 -12.11 -11.88 -26.02
N GLY A 154 -12.66 -12.99 -26.51
CA GLY A 154 -12.94 -13.19 -27.95
C GLY A 154 -11.68 -12.99 -28.80
N LYS A 155 -11.73 -12.05 -29.75
CA LYS A 155 -10.62 -11.72 -30.65
C LYS A 155 -9.40 -11.11 -29.94
N THR A 156 -9.58 -10.53 -28.75
CA THR A 156 -8.50 -9.89 -27.96
C THR A 156 -7.73 -10.89 -27.08
N THR A 157 -8.17 -12.15 -27.04
CA THR A 157 -7.56 -13.22 -26.21
C THR A 157 -6.06 -13.33 -26.43
N GLU A 158 -5.59 -13.37 -27.68
CA GLU A 158 -4.16 -13.56 -27.97
C GLU A 158 -3.32 -12.36 -27.51
N LEU A 159 -3.80 -11.13 -27.75
CA LEU A 159 -3.14 -9.90 -27.27
C LEU A 159 -3.07 -9.86 -25.74
N GLY A 160 -4.17 -10.24 -25.08
CA GLY A 160 -4.24 -10.32 -23.63
C GLY A 160 -3.29 -11.36 -23.05
N VAL A 161 -3.19 -12.54 -23.68
CA VAL A 161 -2.25 -13.60 -23.30
C VAL A 161 -0.80 -13.16 -23.49
N GLN A 162 -0.47 -12.47 -24.58
CA GLN A 162 0.88 -11.93 -24.80
C GLN A 162 1.30 -10.95 -23.71
N TYR A 163 0.42 -9.99 -23.38
CA TYR A 163 0.65 -9.04 -22.29
C TYR A 163 0.80 -9.75 -20.94
N ALA A 164 -0.16 -10.61 -20.59
CA ALA A 164 -0.20 -11.25 -19.29
C ALA A 164 0.97 -12.21 -19.07
N ARG A 165 1.42 -12.96 -20.09
CA ARG A 165 2.60 -13.84 -19.97
C ARG A 165 3.85 -13.08 -19.54
N VAL A 166 4.09 -11.88 -20.08
CA VAL A 166 5.22 -11.03 -19.71
C VAL A 166 5.10 -10.58 -18.26
N ILE A 167 3.92 -10.12 -17.84
CA ILE A 167 3.66 -9.70 -16.45
C ILE A 167 3.86 -10.87 -15.47
N PHE A 168 3.30 -12.05 -15.78
CA PHE A 168 3.44 -13.24 -14.93
C PHE A 168 4.89 -13.74 -14.87
N ALA A 169 5.62 -13.75 -15.98
CA ALA A 169 7.05 -14.07 -15.97
C ALA A 169 7.87 -13.09 -15.12
N GLY A 170 7.46 -11.81 -15.09
CA GLY A 170 8.03 -10.77 -14.24
C GLY A 170 7.59 -10.78 -12.77
N SER A 171 6.70 -11.70 -12.34
CA SER A 171 6.08 -11.68 -10.99
C SER A 171 7.11 -11.58 -9.87
N PHE A 172 8.23 -12.30 -9.97
CA PHE A 172 9.28 -12.24 -8.95
C PHE A 172 9.81 -10.83 -8.73
N ILE A 173 10.03 -10.10 -9.82
CA ILE A 173 10.54 -8.73 -9.78
C ILE A 173 9.52 -7.82 -9.09
N PHE A 174 8.24 -7.93 -9.46
CA PHE A 174 7.17 -7.16 -8.82
C PHE A 174 7.05 -7.46 -7.33
N PHE A 175 7.02 -8.74 -6.96
CA PHE A 175 6.92 -9.17 -5.58
C PHE A 175 8.13 -8.70 -4.77
N PHE A 176 9.35 -8.94 -5.25
CA PHE A 176 10.56 -8.49 -4.60
C PHE A 176 10.57 -6.97 -4.40
N THR A 177 10.30 -6.19 -5.46
CA THR A 177 10.31 -4.73 -5.40
C THR A 177 9.27 -4.19 -4.42
N ASN A 178 8.07 -4.77 -4.36
CA ASN A 178 7.03 -4.34 -3.42
C ASN A 178 7.35 -4.70 -1.96
N ILE A 179 7.88 -5.91 -1.71
CA ILE A 179 8.24 -6.33 -0.35
C ILE A 179 9.48 -5.59 0.14
N ALA A 180 10.50 -5.41 -0.69
CA ALA A 180 11.70 -4.62 -0.37
C ALA A 180 11.34 -3.15 -0.04
N ASN A 181 10.46 -2.53 -0.84
CA ASN A 181 9.95 -1.20 -0.54
C ASN A 181 9.18 -1.14 0.79
N SER A 182 8.37 -2.17 1.07
CA SER A 182 7.63 -2.24 2.34
C SER A 182 8.56 -2.36 3.54
N ILE A 183 9.66 -3.12 3.43
CA ILE A 183 10.68 -3.23 4.47
C ILE A 183 11.36 -1.88 4.71
N LEU A 184 11.80 -1.17 3.65
CA LEU A 184 12.42 0.16 3.78
C LEU A 184 11.51 1.15 4.51
N ARG A 185 10.23 1.21 4.13
CA ARG A 185 9.26 2.10 4.80
C ARG A 185 9.05 1.73 6.28
N SER A 186 9.10 0.43 6.59
CA SER A 186 8.89 -0.09 7.94
C SER A 186 10.03 0.19 8.90
N GLU A 187 11.25 0.36 8.39
CA GLU A 187 12.39 0.86 9.17
C GLU A 187 12.54 2.40 9.12
N GLY A 188 11.57 3.09 8.52
CA GLY A 188 11.56 4.56 8.41
C GLY A 188 12.45 5.12 7.30
N ASP A 189 13.01 4.29 6.42
CA ASP A 189 13.78 4.76 5.24
C ASP A 189 12.86 5.10 4.06
N SER A 190 12.01 6.09 4.27
CA SER A 190 11.07 6.60 3.26
C SER A 190 11.80 7.22 2.05
N LYS A 191 13.00 7.76 2.25
CA LYS A 191 13.81 8.39 1.19
C LYS A 191 14.30 7.35 0.17
N ARG A 192 14.83 6.21 0.63
CA ARG A 192 15.23 5.12 -0.28
C ARG A 192 14.05 4.49 -0.97
N ALA A 193 12.96 4.26 -0.24
CA ALA A 193 11.71 3.77 -0.83
C ALA A 193 11.26 4.68 -1.99
N MET A 194 11.17 6.00 -1.73
CA MET A 194 10.85 7.01 -2.76
C MET A 194 11.80 6.95 -3.95
N ARG A 195 13.11 6.99 -3.73
CA ARG A 195 14.10 6.95 -4.81
C ARG A 195 13.93 5.73 -5.71
N SER A 196 13.65 4.56 -5.13
CA SER A 196 13.42 3.34 -5.91
C SER A 196 12.16 3.41 -6.77
N MET A 197 11.07 3.95 -6.21
CA MET A 197 9.78 4.08 -6.91
C MET A 197 9.85 5.12 -8.03
N VAL A 198 10.45 6.28 -7.74
CA VAL A 198 10.64 7.36 -8.73
C VAL A 198 11.53 6.89 -9.88
N LEU A 199 12.60 6.13 -9.59
CA LEU A 199 13.44 5.54 -10.63
C LEU A 199 12.63 4.62 -11.55
N GLY A 200 11.86 3.69 -10.98
CA GLY A 200 11.07 2.73 -11.76
C GLY A 200 10.00 3.43 -12.58
N SER A 201 9.16 4.24 -11.95
CA SER A 201 8.09 4.97 -12.64
C SER A 201 8.62 5.95 -13.69
N GLY A 202 9.71 6.67 -13.39
CA GLY A 202 10.35 7.55 -14.36
C GLY A 202 10.94 6.80 -15.55
N LEU A 203 11.55 5.63 -15.31
CA LEU A 203 12.06 4.78 -16.38
C LEU A 203 10.92 4.23 -17.25
N ASN A 204 9.80 3.81 -16.65
CA ASN A 204 8.65 3.30 -17.39
C ASN A 204 8.04 4.36 -18.32
N ILE A 205 7.85 5.60 -17.82
CA ILE A 205 7.36 6.73 -18.62
C ILE A 205 8.20 6.94 -19.90
N VAL A 206 9.52 6.71 -19.81
CA VAL A 206 10.45 6.84 -20.94
C VAL A 206 10.46 5.58 -21.81
N LEU A 207 10.45 4.38 -21.21
CA LEU A 207 10.54 3.12 -21.93
C LEU A 207 9.27 2.77 -22.70
N ASP A 208 8.09 3.17 -22.22
CA ASP A 208 6.81 2.85 -22.86
C ASP A 208 6.75 3.31 -24.33
N PRO A 209 6.93 4.60 -24.69
CA PRO A 209 6.84 5.01 -26.09
C PRO A 209 7.94 4.38 -26.95
N ILE A 210 9.12 4.12 -26.37
CA ILE A 210 10.22 3.44 -27.05
C ILE A 210 9.81 2.01 -27.40
N PHE A 211 9.29 1.24 -26.44
CA PHE A 211 9.00 -0.18 -26.63
C PHE A 211 7.73 -0.39 -27.43
N ILE A 212 6.71 0.43 -27.17
CA ILE A 212 5.41 0.35 -27.85
C ILE A 212 5.55 0.73 -29.33
N TYR A 213 6.14 1.90 -29.63
CA TYR A 213 6.12 2.48 -30.97
C TYR A 213 7.46 2.36 -31.71
N ILE A 214 8.58 2.73 -31.07
CA ILE A 214 9.89 2.78 -31.76
C ILE A 214 10.39 1.36 -32.09
N LEU A 215 10.26 0.43 -31.15
CA LEU A 215 10.60 -0.98 -31.35
C LEU A 215 9.45 -1.80 -31.95
N GLY A 216 8.25 -1.21 -32.07
CA GLY A 216 7.08 -1.86 -32.67
C GLY A 216 6.57 -3.09 -31.89
N LEU A 217 6.83 -3.18 -30.58
CA LEU A 217 6.42 -4.33 -29.77
C LEU A 217 4.95 -4.24 -29.29
N GLY A 218 4.26 -3.13 -29.56
CA GLY A 218 2.87 -2.94 -29.20
C GLY A 218 2.60 -3.16 -27.71
N ILE A 219 1.53 -3.89 -27.39
CA ILE A 219 1.10 -4.16 -26.01
C ILE A 219 2.12 -4.99 -25.21
N ALA A 220 2.82 -5.92 -25.85
CA ALA A 220 3.89 -6.68 -25.21
C ALA A 220 5.08 -5.77 -24.83
N GLY A 221 5.31 -4.72 -25.62
CA GLY A 221 6.26 -3.66 -25.33
C GLY A 221 5.96 -2.93 -24.02
N ALA A 222 4.70 -2.56 -23.78
CA ALA A 222 4.26 -1.92 -22.53
C ALA A 222 4.50 -2.82 -21.31
N ALA A 223 4.17 -4.11 -21.41
CA ALA A 223 4.44 -5.08 -20.35
C ALA A 223 5.94 -5.21 -20.05
N LEU A 224 6.78 -5.27 -21.10
CA LEU A 224 8.22 -5.41 -20.96
C LEU A 224 8.87 -4.15 -20.36
N ALA A 225 8.45 -2.96 -20.81
CA ALA A 225 8.86 -1.69 -20.22
C ALA A 225 8.54 -1.63 -18.73
N THR A 226 7.36 -2.10 -18.33
CA THR A 226 6.95 -2.20 -16.93
C THR A 226 7.85 -3.16 -16.14
N VAL A 227 8.13 -4.36 -16.65
CA VAL A 227 8.99 -5.35 -15.97
C VAL A 227 10.42 -4.82 -15.80
N ILE A 228 11.01 -4.22 -16.84
CA ILE A 228 12.36 -3.63 -16.78
C ILE A 228 12.41 -2.48 -15.78
N SER A 229 11.36 -1.67 -15.73
CA SER A 229 11.24 -0.56 -14.80
C SER A 229 11.21 -1.02 -13.34
N PHE A 230 10.39 -2.02 -13.03
CA PHE A 230 10.40 -2.65 -11.71
C PHE A 230 11.71 -3.39 -11.40
N ALA A 231 12.39 -3.95 -12.41
CA ALA A 231 13.69 -4.59 -12.26
C ALA A 231 14.76 -3.56 -11.88
N SER A 232 14.74 -2.37 -12.47
CA SER A 232 15.67 -1.29 -12.11
C SER A 232 15.52 -0.86 -10.64
N SER A 233 14.28 -0.68 -10.17
CA SER A 233 13.97 -0.40 -8.76
C SER A 233 14.41 -1.56 -7.86
N GLY A 234 14.13 -2.79 -8.28
CA GLY A 234 14.53 -4.01 -7.58
C GLY A 234 16.04 -4.10 -7.42
N LEU A 235 16.80 -3.94 -8.51
CA LEU A 235 18.27 -3.97 -8.49
C LEU A 235 18.86 -2.92 -7.54
N LEU A 236 18.29 -1.71 -7.52
CA LEU A 236 18.72 -0.67 -6.60
C LEU A 236 18.50 -1.07 -5.12
N MET A 237 17.35 -1.66 -4.80
CA MET A 237 17.08 -2.16 -3.44
C MET A 237 17.90 -3.39 -3.10
N PHE A 238 18.13 -4.29 -4.06
CA PHE A 238 19.02 -5.43 -3.90
C PHE A 238 20.43 -4.96 -3.53
N TYR A 239 20.93 -3.93 -4.22
CA TYR A 239 22.20 -3.30 -3.88
C TYR A 239 22.21 -2.79 -2.43
N TRP A 240 21.18 -2.09 -1.97
CA TRP A 240 21.12 -1.60 -0.59
C TRP A 240 21.07 -2.72 0.46
N PHE A 241 20.25 -3.75 0.26
CA PHE A 241 20.06 -4.82 1.24
C PHE A 241 21.21 -5.83 1.28
N PHE A 242 21.74 -6.23 0.13
CA PHE A 242 22.66 -7.38 0.03
C PHE A 242 24.11 -7.00 -0.26
N ILE A 243 24.36 -5.86 -0.91
CA ILE A 243 25.72 -5.42 -1.27
C ILE A 243 26.20 -4.36 -0.28
N LYS A 244 25.51 -3.23 -0.20
CA LYS A 244 25.86 -2.09 0.66
C LYS A 244 25.61 -2.38 2.15
N LYS A 245 24.54 -3.14 2.47
CA LYS A 245 24.19 -3.60 3.82
C LYS A 245 24.15 -2.47 4.87
N ASP A 246 23.60 -1.33 4.46
CA ASP A 246 23.46 -0.12 5.28
C ASP A 246 22.00 0.22 5.63
N THR A 247 21.09 -0.72 5.39
CA THR A 247 19.73 -0.72 5.95
C THR A 247 19.75 -1.15 7.41
N TYR A 248 18.70 -0.79 8.17
CA TYR A 248 18.58 -1.27 9.54
C TYR A 248 18.35 -2.78 9.55
N VAL A 249 17.35 -3.26 8.79
CA VAL A 249 17.07 -4.68 8.61
C VAL A 249 18.21 -5.35 7.85
N SER A 250 18.66 -6.50 8.36
CA SER A 250 19.72 -7.30 7.77
C SER A 250 19.24 -8.71 7.44
N PHE A 251 19.53 -9.18 6.21
CA PHE A 251 19.16 -10.52 5.77
C PHE A 251 20.26 -11.52 6.13
N ARG A 252 19.99 -12.39 7.11
CA ARG A 252 20.88 -13.50 7.53
C ARG A 252 20.23 -14.85 7.29
N PHE A 253 20.29 -15.35 6.06
CA PHE A 253 19.66 -16.64 5.70
C PHE A 253 20.26 -17.85 6.43
N ARG A 254 21.55 -17.81 6.82
CA ARG A 254 22.21 -18.91 7.57
C ARG A 254 21.61 -19.17 8.95
N SER A 255 20.93 -18.19 9.52
CA SER A 255 20.31 -18.29 10.86
C SER A 255 18.79 -18.37 10.78
N PHE A 256 18.22 -18.61 9.60
CA PHE A 256 16.78 -18.72 9.43
C PHE A 256 16.25 -19.94 10.18
N LYS A 257 15.37 -19.68 11.15
CA LYS A 257 14.59 -20.70 11.83
C LYS A 257 13.13 -20.36 11.62
N PHE A 258 12.38 -21.33 11.11
CA PHE A 258 10.95 -21.21 10.92
C PHE A 258 10.26 -20.92 12.26
N ASP A 259 9.56 -19.79 12.34
CA ASP A 259 8.81 -19.38 13.51
C ASP A 259 7.34 -19.14 13.15
N LYS A 260 6.50 -20.06 13.61
CA LYS A 260 5.04 -19.99 13.41
C LYS A 260 4.42 -18.73 14.01
N SER A 261 5.01 -18.18 15.07
CA SER A 261 4.53 -16.95 15.70
C SER A 261 4.72 -15.73 14.80
N ILE A 262 5.86 -15.64 14.09
CA ILE A 262 6.16 -14.59 13.11
C ILE A 262 5.20 -14.69 11.93
N ILE A 263 5.00 -15.90 11.38
CA ILE A 263 4.07 -16.12 10.27
C ILE A 263 2.65 -15.71 10.65
N ARG A 264 2.21 -16.09 11.85
CA ARG A 264 0.90 -15.68 12.36
C ARG A 264 0.79 -14.17 12.50
N ASP A 265 1.84 -13.49 12.96
CA ASP A 265 1.84 -12.03 13.10
C ASP A 265 1.77 -11.31 11.74
N ILE A 266 2.53 -11.80 10.75
CA ILE A 266 2.47 -11.31 9.35
C ILE A 266 1.07 -11.51 8.78
N PHE A 267 0.52 -12.72 8.83
CA PHE A 267 -0.77 -13.02 8.19
C PHE A 267 -1.98 -12.43 8.93
N ARG A 268 -1.87 -12.17 10.25
CA ARG A 268 -2.92 -11.47 11.01
C ARG A 268 -3.22 -10.08 10.47
N VAL A 269 -2.25 -9.45 9.82
CA VAL A 269 -2.42 -8.16 9.14
C VAL A 269 -2.50 -8.33 7.63
N GLY A 270 -1.67 -9.19 7.06
CA GLY A 270 -1.53 -9.34 5.63
C GLY A 270 -2.73 -9.94 4.93
N ILE A 271 -3.34 -11.00 5.48
CA ILE A 271 -4.55 -11.59 4.88
C ILE A 271 -5.70 -10.58 4.89
N PRO A 272 -6.04 -9.91 6.02
CA PRO A 272 -7.05 -8.86 6.00
C PRO A 272 -6.75 -7.75 5.00
N SER A 273 -5.50 -7.30 4.90
CA SER A 273 -5.10 -6.25 3.94
C SER A 273 -5.25 -6.69 2.48
N SER A 274 -4.98 -7.97 2.14
CA SER A 274 -5.27 -8.51 0.81
C SER A 274 -6.77 -8.54 0.53
N ILE A 275 -7.58 -8.95 1.52
CA ILE A 275 -9.04 -8.97 1.40
C ILE A 275 -9.59 -7.55 1.24
N GLU A 276 -9.02 -6.55 1.90
CA GLU A 276 -9.39 -5.14 1.71
C GLU A 276 -9.26 -4.74 0.24
N GLN A 277 -8.17 -5.09 -0.44
CA GLN A 277 -7.97 -4.77 -1.85
C GLN A 277 -9.00 -5.45 -2.75
N PHE A 278 -9.30 -6.73 -2.50
CA PHE A 278 -10.37 -7.43 -3.21
C PHE A 278 -11.74 -6.80 -2.95
N ALA A 279 -12.02 -6.40 -1.72
CA ALA A 279 -13.28 -5.78 -1.36
C ALA A 279 -13.46 -4.42 -2.01
N LEU A 280 -12.41 -3.62 -2.15
CA LEU A 280 -12.46 -2.35 -2.88
C LEU A 280 -12.76 -2.57 -4.37
N ALA A 281 -12.12 -3.56 -5.00
CA ALA A 281 -12.41 -3.94 -6.38
C ALA A 281 -13.85 -4.45 -6.54
N LEU A 282 -14.35 -5.24 -5.58
CA LEU A 282 -15.73 -5.72 -5.56
C LEU A 282 -16.73 -4.58 -5.37
N THR A 283 -16.47 -3.62 -4.47
CA THR A 283 -17.27 -2.41 -4.32
C THR A 283 -17.38 -1.68 -5.65
N ALA A 284 -16.26 -1.45 -6.36
CA ALA A 284 -16.27 -0.75 -7.64
C ALA A 284 -17.11 -1.51 -8.69
N LEU A 285 -17.01 -2.84 -8.73
CA LEU A 285 -17.83 -3.67 -9.62
C LEU A 285 -19.33 -3.55 -9.30
N ILE A 286 -19.71 -3.63 -8.03
CA ILE A 286 -21.11 -3.49 -7.60
C ILE A 286 -21.62 -2.07 -7.91
N MET A 287 -20.82 -1.05 -7.65
CA MET A 287 -21.18 0.34 -7.97
C MET A 287 -21.40 0.53 -9.48
N ASN A 288 -20.54 -0.05 -10.34
CA ASN A 288 -20.76 -0.03 -11.79
C ASN A 288 -22.09 -0.67 -12.18
N PHE A 289 -22.47 -1.79 -11.56
CA PHE A 289 -23.76 -2.43 -11.80
C PHE A 289 -24.94 -1.56 -11.34
N VAL A 290 -24.86 -0.96 -10.15
CA VAL A 290 -25.88 -0.02 -9.64
C VAL A 290 -26.03 1.18 -10.58
N ILE A 291 -24.91 1.77 -11.02
CA ILE A 291 -24.93 2.91 -11.93
C ILE A 291 -25.54 2.54 -13.30
N ALA A 292 -25.17 1.38 -13.84
CA ALA A 292 -25.70 0.89 -15.12
C ALA A 292 -27.21 0.61 -15.07
N THR A 293 -27.74 0.18 -13.91
CA THR A 293 -29.17 -0.09 -13.73
C THR A 293 -30.00 1.16 -13.49
N VAL A 294 -29.46 2.15 -12.77
CA VAL A 294 -30.15 3.42 -12.43
C VAL A 294 -30.07 4.44 -13.56
N GLY A 295 -28.97 4.46 -14.31
CA GLY A 295 -28.71 5.41 -15.37
C GLY A 295 -28.50 4.73 -16.71
N SER A 296 -27.28 4.81 -17.21
CA SER A 296 -26.88 4.23 -18.48
C SER A 296 -25.39 3.88 -18.45
N THR A 297 -24.89 3.34 -19.56
CA THR A 297 -23.44 3.17 -19.78
C THR A 297 -22.66 4.47 -19.68
N ASP A 298 -23.30 5.63 -19.94
CA ASP A 298 -22.68 6.95 -19.76
C ASP A 298 -22.40 7.24 -18.29
N GLY A 299 -23.30 6.85 -17.39
CA GLY A 299 -23.09 6.99 -15.94
C GLY A 299 -21.87 6.20 -15.47
N VAL A 300 -21.66 5.00 -16.02
CA VAL A 300 -20.48 4.16 -15.73
C VAL A 300 -19.20 4.84 -16.22
N ALA A 301 -19.24 5.46 -17.41
CA ALA A 301 -18.12 6.23 -17.94
C ALA A 301 -17.81 7.47 -17.09
N VAL A 302 -18.83 8.19 -16.62
CA VAL A 302 -18.71 9.30 -15.67
C VAL A 302 -18.03 8.84 -14.38
N TYR A 303 -18.49 7.75 -13.78
CA TYR A 303 -17.91 7.21 -12.56
C TYR A 303 -16.45 6.79 -12.73
N ALA A 304 -16.15 6.04 -13.80
CA ALA A 304 -14.78 5.60 -14.08
C ALA A 304 -13.83 6.79 -14.27
N THR A 305 -14.28 7.84 -14.97
CA THR A 305 -13.50 9.06 -15.20
C THR A 305 -13.32 9.87 -13.92
N ALA A 306 -14.37 10.05 -13.13
CA ALA A 306 -14.27 10.71 -11.83
C ALA A 306 -13.35 9.95 -10.87
N TRP A 307 -13.37 8.61 -10.90
CA TRP A 307 -12.49 7.80 -10.06
C TRP A 307 -11.00 7.92 -10.44
N ARG A 308 -10.69 8.16 -11.72
CA ARG A 308 -9.34 8.51 -12.17
C ARG A 308 -8.88 9.84 -11.58
N VAL A 309 -9.72 10.86 -11.58
CA VAL A 309 -9.39 12.15 -10.92
C VAL A 309 -9.22 11.95 -9.42
N THR A 310 -10.11 11.19 -8.80
CA THR A 310 -10.06 10.86 -7.38
C THR A 310 -8.80 10.10 -6.99
N SER A 311 -8.30 9.16 -7.81
CA SER A 311 -7.06 8.43 -7.50
C SER A 311 -5.83 9.33 -7.47
N ILE A 312 -5.79 10.39 -8.28
CA ILE A 312 -4.77 11.45 -8.21
C ILE A 312 -4.95 12.25 -6.92
N ALA A 313 -6.18 12.69 -6.65
CA ALA A 313 -6.50 13.53 -5.50
C ALA A 313 -6.11 12.87 -4.18
N VAL A 314 -6.33 11.56 -4.03
CA VAL A 314 -6.05 10.82 -2.78
C VAL A 314 -4.62 10.26 -2.68
N ALA A 315 -3.75 10.48 -3.68
CA ALA A 315 -2.36 10.01 -3.62
C ALA A 315 -1.61 10.52 -2.36
N PRO A 316 -1.81 11.78 -1.90
CA PRO A 316 -1.21 12.26 -0.66
C PRO A 316 -1.68 11.50 0.58
N ILE A 317 -2.99 11.28 0.75
CA ILE A 317 -3.49 10.53 1.91
C ILE A 317 -3.04 9.06 1.91
N ILE A 318 -2.85 8.44 0.73
CA ILE A 318 -2.21 7.11 0.63
C ILE A 318 -0.79 7.16 1.20
N GLY A 319 0.00 8.18 0.83
CA GLY A 319 1.35 8.35 1.34
C GLY A 319 1.42 8.55 2.86
N ILE A 320 0.50 9.33 3.42
CA ILE A 320 0.35 9.51 4.87
C ILE A 320 -0.08 8.21 5.55
N SER A 321 -1.04 7.49 4.97
CA SER A 321 -1.54 6.19 5.45
C SER A 321 -0.40 5.18 5.62
N ILE A 322 0.45 5.04 4.61
CA ILE A 322 1.60 4.12 4.67
C ILE A 322 2.57 4.51 5.80
N ALA A 323 2.84 5.81 5.98
CA ALA A 323 3.67 6.28 7.09
C ALA A 323 3.03 5.99 8.46
N VAL A 324 1.71 6.17 8.59
CA VAL A 324 0.98 5.88 9.83
C VAL A 324 1.08 4.40 10.22
N VAL A 325 1.02 3.46 9.26
CA VAL A 325 1.22 2.02 9.55
C VAL A 325 2.56 1.80 10.27
N SER A 326 3.65 2.36 9.75
CA SER A 326 4.98 2.18 10.33
C SER A 326 5.15 2.90 11.67
N ILE A 327 4.75 4.17 11.76
CA ILE A 327 4.91 4.97 12.99
C ILE A 327 4.05 4.40 14.12
N SER A 328 2.80 4.05 13.84
CA SER A 328 1.92 3.41 14.83
C SER A 328 2.44 2.03 15.20
N GLY A 329 2.93 1.24 14.24
CA GLY A 329 3.60 -0.04 14.52
C GLY A 329 4.74 0.12 15.52
N ALA A 330 5.65 1.07 15.29
CA ALA A 330 6.72 1.36 16.22
C ALA A 330 6.21 1.83 17.60
N ALA A 331 5.23 2.72 17.65
CA ALA A 331 4.63 3.18 18.91
C ALA A 331 3.96 2.05 19.71
N PHE A 332 3.28 1.10 19.04
CA PHE A 332 2.73 -0.09 19.68
C PHE A 332 3.83 -1.05 20.16
N GLY A 333 4.94 -1.14 19.43
CA GLY A 333 6.15 -1.87 19.86
C GLY A 333 6.77 -1.28 21.13
N GLU A 334 6.80 0.05 21.24
CA GLU A 334 7.23 0.78 22.45
C GLU A 334 6.21 0.70 23.60
N LYS A 335 5.04 0.08 23.39
CA LYS A 335 3.85 0.18 24.25
C LYS A 335 3.46 1.63 24.58
N ASN A 336 3.80 2.59 23.72
CA ASN A 336 3.51 4.00 23.88
C ASN A 336 2.23 4.36 23.12
N PHE A 337 1.07 4.02 23.68
CA PHE A 337 -0.22 4.21 23.00
C PHE A 337 -0.58 5.69 22.83
N LYS A 338 -0.05 6.57 23.70
CA LYS A 338 -0.18 8.02 23.55
C LYS A 338 0.56 8.55 22.32
N LYS A 339 1.75 8.02 22.01
CA LYS A 339 2.46 8.32 20.76
C LYS A 339 1.68 7.83 19.54
N ALA A 340 1.06 6.65 19.60
CA ALA A 340 0.19 6.16 18.54
C ALA A 340 -1.03 7.07 18.32
N GLN A 341 -1.69 7.53 19.39
CA GLN A 341 -2.79 8.49 19.32
C GLN A 341 -2.35 9.84 18.73
N ASN A 342 -1.23 10.40 19.21
CA ASN A 342 -0.69 11.65 18.70
C ASN A 342 -0.32 11.55 17.20
N THR A 343 0.20 10.40 16.78
CA THR A 343 0.48 10.11 15.36
C THR A 343 -0.79 10.17 14.53
N LEU A 344 -1.85 9.48 14.98
CA LEU A 344 -3.13 9.45 14.27
C LEU A 344 -3.75 10.85 14.16
N ILE A 345 -3.84 11.58 15.28
CA ILE A 345 -4.46 12.91 15.30
C ILE A 345 -3.70 13.87 14.39
N TYR A 346 -2.37 13.92 14.50
CA TYR A 346 -1.57 14.81 13.68
C TYR A 346 -1.59 14.41 12.19
N ALA A 347 -1.60 13.11 11.88
CA ALA A 347 -1.75 12.64 10.50
C ALA A 347 -3.12 13.01 9.91
N ILE A 348 -4.19 12.97 10.71
CA ILE A 348 -5.52 13.43 10.30
C ILE A 348 -5.52 14.95 10.10
N GLU A 349 -4.91 15.74 10.98
CA GLU A 349 -4.81 17.19 10.82
C GLU A 349 -4.11 17.57 9.51
N VAL A 350 -2.94 16.97 9.25
CA VAL A 350 -2.17 17.21 8.02
C VAL A 350 -2.93 16.70 6.80
N GLY A 351 -3.46 15.49 6.84
CA GLY A 351 -4.22 14.90 5.75
C GLY A 351 -5.47 15.70 5.41
N PHE A 352 -6.26 16.08 6.42
CA PHE A 352 -7.47 16.89 6.25
C PHE A 352 -7.15 18.23 5.60
N PHE A 353 -6.08 18.91 6.05
CA PHE A 353 -5.65 20.17 5.47
C PHE A 353 -5.24 20.03 4.00
N VAL A 354 -4.39 19.04 3.69
CA VAL A 354 -3.93 18.77 2.32
C VAL A 354 -5.11 18.41 1.40
N GLU A 355 -5.97 17.48 1.83
CA GLU A 355 -7.12 17.04 1.04
C GLU A 355 -8.20 18.13 0.91
N THR A 356 -8.31 19.06 1.86
CA THR A 356 -9.19 20.23 1.72
C THR A 356 -8.68 21.20 0.65
N ILE A 357 -7.36 21.41 0.56
CA ILE A 357 -6.77 22.22 -0.52
C ILE A 357 -7.03 21.55 -1.87
N ILE A 358 -6.82 20.25 -1.97
CA ILE A 358 -7.08 19.47 -3.20
C ILE A 358 -8.57 19.53 -3.55
N ALA A 359 -9.46 19.37 -2.58
CA ALA A 359 -10.90 19.52 -2.76
C ALA A 359 -11.27 20.92 -3.29
N ALA A 360 -10.68 21.99 -2.77
CA ALA A 360 -10.92 23.34 -3.27
C ALA A 360 -10.45 23.49 -4.73
N VAL A 361 -9.26 22.98 -5.07
CA VAL A 361 -8.75 23.00 -6.45
C VAL A 361 -9.67 22.21 -7.38
N VAL A 362 -10.04 20.98 -7.02
CA VAL A 362 -10.94 20.15 -7.83
C VAL A 362 -12.31 20.82 -7.99
N TYR A 363 -12.85 21.46 -6.94
CA TYR A 363 -14.13 22.16 -7.02
C TYR A 363 -14.08 23.34 -8.00
N LEU A 364 -13.05 24.19 -7.89
CA LEU A 364 -12.88 25.39 -8.71
C LEU A 364 -12.63 25.05 -10.18
N PHE A 365 -11.81 24.03 -10.44
CA PHE A 365 -11.42 23.60 -11.79
C PHE A 365 -12.22 22.39 -12.29
N ALA A 366 -13.35 22.05 -11.67
CA ALA A 366 -14.13 20.85 -12.02
C ALA A 366 -14.53 20.82 -13.50
N GLN A 367 -14.86 21.99 -14.06
CA GLN A 367 -15.24 22.14 -15.47
C GLN A 367 -14.04 21.91 -16.40
N ASP A 368 -12.90 22.53 -16.09
CA ASP A 368 -11.67 22.38 -16.88
C ASP A 368 -11.15 20.94 -16.82
N ILE A 369 -11.18 20.33 -15.63
CA ILE A 369 -10.82 18.93 -15.45
C ILE A 369 -11.76 18.04 -16.27
N ALA A 370 -13.08 18.25 -16.18
CA ALA A 370 -14.03 17.47 -16.97
C ALA A 370 -13.79 17.62 -18.47
N ALA A 371 -13.51 18.84 -18.95
CA ALA A 371 -13.19 19.11 -20.35
C ALA A 371 -11.97 18.30 -20.83
N VAL A 372 -10.88 18.26 -20.03
CA VAL A 372 -9.67 17.47 -20.34
C VAL A 372 -10.00 16.00 -20.65
N PHE A 373 -10.94 15.41 -19.92
CA PHE A 373 -11.32 14.01 -20.11
C PHE A 373 -12.44 13.77 -21.12
N THR A 374 -13.06 14.83 -21.67
CA THR A 374 -14.27 14.73 -22.53
C THR A 374 -14.12 15.45 -23.87
N HIS A 375 -12.89 15.75 -24.30
CA HIS A 375 -12.63 16.50 -25.54
C HIS A 375 -13.07 15.80 -26.84
N THR A 376 -13.35 14.49 -26.83
CA THR A 376 -13.80 13.78 -28.03
C THR A 376 -15.29 14.02 -28.26
N GLU A 377 -15.70 14.13 -29.53
CA GLU A 377 -17.11 14.40 -29.91
C GLU A 377 -18.09 13.36 -29.32
N ASN A 378 -17.63 12.12 -29.15
CA ASN A 378 -18.41 11.02 -28.56
C ASN A 378 -18.43 11.01 -27.01
N ALA A 379 -17.68 11.87 -26.33
CA ALA A 379 -17.64 11.95 -24.87
C ALA A 379 -18.03 13.33 -24.33
N ALA A 380 -18.21 14.33 -25.20
CA ALA A 380 -18.58 15.68 -24.77
C ALA A 380 -19.91 15.73 -24.01
N HIS A 381 -20.85 14.81 -24.30
CA HIS A 381 -22.17 14.77 -23.66
C HIS A 381 -22.12 14.39 -22.17
N ILE A 382 -21.06 13.70 -21.71
CA ILE A 382 -20.92 13.31 -20.29
C ILE A 382 -20.27 14.40 -19.41
N ALA A 383 -19.72 15.46 -20.00
CA ALA A 383 -19.00 16.52 -19.30
C ALA A 383 -19.81 17.23 -18.19
N PRO A 384 -21.10 17.56 -18.38
CA PRO A 384 -21.90 18.21 -17.33
C PRO A 384 -22.06 17.34 -16.08
N GLU A 385 -22.34 16.05 -16.27
CA GLU A 385 -22.55 15.12 -15.16
C GLU A 385 -21.22 14.74 -14.49
N LEU A 386 -20.14 14.63 -15.26
CA LEU A 386 -18.79 14.49 -14.70
C LEU A 386 -18.41 15.69 -13.83
N THR A 387 -18.64 16.92 -14.32
CA THR A 387 -18.40 18.14 -13.53
C THR A 387 -19.19 18.11 -12.22
N ARG A 388 -20.46 17.67 -12.28
CA ARG A 388 -21.32 17.55 -11.11
C ARG A 388 -20.77 16.55 -10.09
N LEU A 389 -20.38 15.36 -10.54
CA LEU A 389 -19.80 14.32 -9.70
C LEU A 389 -18.48 14.79 -9.07
N LEU A 390 -17.60 15.43 -9.84
CA LEU A 390 -16.34 15.97 -9.32
C LEU A 390 -16.59 16.98 -8.19
N LYS A 391 -17.57 17.87 -8.34
CA LYS A 391 -17.97 18.82 -7.27
C LYS A 391 -18.58 18.13 -6.05
N ILE A 392 -19.27 17.01 -6.21
CA ILE A 392 -19.83 16.24 -5.08
C ILE A 392 -18.69 15.52 -4.32
N MET A 393 -17.70 14.99 -5.05
CA MET A 393 -16.54 14.27 -4.49
C MET A 393 -15.61 15.15 -3.65
N THR A 394 -15.70 16.47 -3.71
CA THR A 394 -14.84 17.36 -2.92
C THR A 394 -15.09 17.24 -1.42
N ILE A 395 -16.27 16.75 -1.01
CA ILE A 395 -16.57 16.41 0.39
C ILE A 395 -15.87 15.10 0.80
N PHE A 396 -15.71 14.17 -0.13
CA PHE A 396 -15.11 12.86 0.12
C PHE A 396 -13.62 12.97 0.48
N TYR A 397 -12.84 13.82 -0.21
CA TYR A 397 -11.39 13.94 -0.03
C TYR A 397 -10.95 14.26 1.41
N PRO A 398 -11.45 15.31 2.09
CA PRO A 398 -11.04 15.58 3.47
C PRO A 398 -11.56 14.51 4.45
N VAL A 399 -12.73 13.91 4.19
CA VAL A 399 -13.36 12.99 5.15
C VAL A 399 -12.77 11.58 5.09
N ILE A 400 -12.29 11.12 3.93
CA ILE A 400 -11.65 9.80 3.83
C ILE A 400 -10.40 9.69 4.73
N THR A 401 -9.77 10.81 5.08
CA THR A 401 -8.61 10.86 5.98
C THR A 401 -8.90 10.22 7.35
N PHE A 402 -10.07 10.49 7.92
CA PHE A 402 -10.50 9.91 9.20
C PHE A 402 -10.62 8.38 9.13
N GLY A 403 -11.22 7.87 8.05
CA GLY A 403 -11.45 6.43 7.89
C GLY A 403 -10.17 5.69 7.53
N MET A 404 -9.44 6.19 6.55
CA MET A 404 -8.24 5.54 6.02
C MET A 404 -7.13 5.47 7.07
N LEU A 405 -6.82 6.58 7.74
CA LEU A 405 -5.75 6.62 8.73
C LEU A 405 -6.08 5.81 10.00
N SER A 406 -7.37 5.68 10.34
CA SER A 406 -7.82 4.79 11.40
C SER A 406 -7.56 3.32 11.07
N GLY A 407 -7.82 2.93 9.81
CA GLY A 407 -7.46 1.61 9.29
C GLY A 407 -5.95 1.36 9.33
N SER A 408 -5.15 2.33 8.90
CA SER A 408 -3.68 2.27 8.94
C SER A 408 -3.13 2.06 10.35
N LEU A 409 -3.72 2.73 11.36
CA LEU A 409 -3.33 2.52 12.75
C LEU A 409 -3.66 1.10 13.23
N PHE A 410 -4.83 0.56 12.87
CA PHE A 410 -5.15 -0.84 13.19
C PHE A 410 -4.19 -1.83 12.53
N GLN A 411 -3.76 -1.58 11.28
CA GLN A 411 -2.73 -2.39 10.61
C GLN A 411 -1.40 -2.33 11.37
N GLY A 412 -0.92 -1.12 11.73
CA GLY A 412 0.29 -0.93 12.53
C GLY A 412 0.22 -1.63 13.90
N ALA A 413 -0.93 -1.56 14.57
CA ALA A 413 -1.21 -2.21 15.85
C ALA A 413 -1.29 -3.75 15.79
N GLY A 414 -1.20 -4.37 14.59
CA GLY A 414 -1.36 -5.81 14.43
C GLY A 414 -2.82 -6.27 14.45
N LYS A 415 -3.77 -5.36 14.30
CA LYS A 415 -5.22 -5.58 14.33
C LYS A 415 -5.82 -5.51 12.92
N GLY A 416 -5.24 -6.26 11.97
CA GLY A 416 -5.67 -6.25 10.57
C GLY A 416 -7.15 -6.57 10.35
N THR A 417 -7.74 -7.44 11.18
CA THR A 417 -9.18 -7.73 11.13
C THR A 417 -10.04 -6.50 11.42
N ASN A 418 -9.58 -5.62 12.30
CA ASN A 418 -10.30 -4.37 12.61
C ASN A 418 -10.15 -3.37 11.47
N ALA A 419 -8.95 -3.30 10.85
CA ALA A 419 -8.73 -2.50 9.65
C ALA A 419 -9.66 -2.94 8.51
N LEU A 420 -9.73 -4.26 8.25
CA LEU A 420 -10.63 -4.82 7.25
C LEU A 420 -12.09 -4.51 7.55
N ALA A 421 -12.53 -4.74 8.79
CA ALA A 421 -13.91 -4.46 9.19
C ALA A 421 -14.26 -2.96 9.00
N ALA A 422 -13.35 -2.06 9.36
CA ALA A 422 -13.54 -0.62 9.14
C ALA A 422 -13.61 -0.26 7.65
N THR A 423 -12.74 -0.85 6.81
CA THR A 423 -12.72 -0.63 5.36
C THR A 423 -13.97 -1.19 4.69
N LEU A 424 -14.43 -2.39 5.05
CA LEU A 424 -15.66 -2.99 4.56
C LEU A 424 -16.89 -2.20 4.98
N LEU A 425 -16.96 -1.79 6.25
CA LEU A 425 -18.06 -0.97 6.74
C LEU A 425 -18.16 0.33 5.94
N ARG A 426 -17.04 1.03 5.73
CA ARG A 426 -17.01 2.29 4.99
C ARG A 426 -17.30 2.12 3.50
N SER A 427 -16.53 1.26 2.83
CA SER A 427 -16.47 1.22 1.36
C SER A 427 -17.47 0.25 0.75
N LEU A 428 -17.82 -0.84 1.44
CA LEU A 428 -18.75 -1.83 0.92
C LEU A 428 -20.14 -1.60 1.50
N VAL A 429 -20.29 -1.57 2.83
CA VAL A 429 -21.61 -1.53 3.48
C VAL A 429 -22.23 -0.15 3.39
N MET A 430 -21.59 0.88 3.95
CA MET A 430 -22.19 2.22 4.05
C MET A 430 -22.32 2.88 2.68
N THR A 431 -21.28 2.82 1.85
CA THR A 431 -21.29 3.35 0.48
C THR A 431 -22.44 2.75 -0.34
N LEU A 432 -22.60 1.42 -0.33
CA LEU A 432 -23.66 0.76 -1.10
C LEU A 432 -25.04 1.01 -0.50
N LEU A 433 -25.18 0.94 0.82
CA LEU A 433 -26.45 1.20 1.52
C LEU A 433 -27.02 2.56 1.14
N PHE A 434 -26.22 3.63 1.27
CA PHE A 434 -26.69 4.98 0.97
C PHE A 434 -26.85 5.23 -0.53
N SER A 435 -26.02 4.61 -1.38
CA SER A 435 -26.18 4.69 -2.84
C SER A 435 -27.50 4.07 -3.30
N LEU A 436 -27.84 2.89 -2.80
CA LEU A 436 -29.12 2.22 -3.11
C LEU A 436 -30.32 2.97 -2.50
N LEU A 437 -30.19 3.42 -1.25
CA LEU A 437 -31.24 4.16 -0.55
C LEU A 437 -31.60 5.46 -1.29
N PHE A 438 -30.61 6.23 -1.72
CA PHE A 438 -30.88 7.50 -2.39
C PHE A 438 -31.27 7.29 -3.86
N ALA A 439 -30.65 6.34 -4.56
CA ALA A 439 -30.98 6.07 -5.95
C ALA A 439 -32.40 5.52 -6.13
N PHE A 440 -32.79 4.51 -5.34
CA PHE A 440 -34.07 3.81 -5.49
C PHE A 440 -35.09 4.17 -4.42
N GLY A 441 -34.67 4.38 -3.17
CA GLY A 441 -35.59 4.67 -2.06
C GLY A 441 -36.14 6.09 -2.08
N PHE A 442 -35.33 7.07 -2.49
CA PHE A 442 -35.75 8.46 -2.68
C PHE A 442 -35.93 8.86 -4.15
N ASP A 443 -35.72 7.92 -5.08
CA ASP A 443 -35.87 8.12 -6.52
C ASP A 443 -35.04 9.28 -7.09
N TRP A 444 -33.83 9.49 -6.54
CA TRP A 444 -32.91 10.54 -7.04
C TRP A 444 -32.08 10.08 -8.24
N GLY A 445 -32.28 8.83 -8.68
CA GLY A 445 -31.54 8.26 -9.80
C GLY A 445 -30.03 8.34 -9.61
N LEU A 446 -29.32 8.75 -10.66
CA LEU A 446 -27.85 8.81 -10.68
C LEU A 446 -27.29 9.80 -9.65
N LEU A 447 -27.99 10.92 -9.41
CA LEU A 447 -27.61 11.88 -8.37
C LEU A 447 -27.66 11.25 -6.97
N GLY A 448 -28.61 10.35 -6.75
CA GLY A 448 -28.70 9.56 -5.52
C GLY A 448 -27.48 8.68 -5.30
N VAL A 449 -26.95 8.05 -6.36
CA VAL A 449 -25.72 7.25 -6.30
C VAL A 449 -24.52 8.10 -5.88
N TRP A 450 -24.36 9.30 -6.45
CA TRP A 450 -23.25 10.20 -6.13
C TRP A 450 -23.26 10.65 -4.67
N TRP A 451 -24.42 11.11 -4.19
CA TRP A 451 -24.56 11.50 -2.79
C TRP A 451 -24.45 10.31 -1.84
N GLY A 452 -24.95 9.15 -2.25
CA GLY A 452 -24.87 7.94 -1.46
C GLY A 452 -23.43 7.48 -1.25
N LEU A 453 -22.59 7.60 -2.27
CA LEU A 453 -21.16 7.33 -2.17
C LEU A 453 -20.49 8.25 -1.13
N VAL A 454 -20.74 9.55 -1.22
CA VAL A 454 -20.15 10.54 -0.31
C VAL A 454 -20.66 10.34 1.11
N VAL A 455 -21.97 10.27 1.32
CA VAL A 455 -22.60 10.11 2.65
C VAL A 455 -22.18 8.79 3.28
N GLY A 456 -22.17 7.70 2.52
CA GLY A 456 -21.70 6.41 3.00
C GLY A 456 -20.23 6.43 3.42
N THR A 457 -19.37 7.11 2.65
CA THR A 457 -17.97 7.28 3.03
C THR A 457 -17.82 8.15 4.28
N VAL A 458 -18.60 9.23 4.40
CA VAL A 458 -18.57 10.14 5.56
C VAL A 458 -18.92 9.37 6.84
N ILE A 459 -20.07 8.70 6.84
CA ILE A 459 -20.55 7.94 7.99
C ILE A 459 -19.58 6.81 8.34
N GLY A 460 -19.14 6.04 7.35
CA GLY A 460 -18.17 4.96 7.55
C GLY A 460 -16.82 5.45 8.10
N SER A 461 -16.33 6.59 7.63
CA SER A 461 -15.06 7.17 8.09
C SER A 461 -15.17 7.69 9.53
N VAL A 462 -16.29 8.32 9.88
CA VAL A 462 -16.56 8.76 11.26
C VAL A 462 -16.66 7.56 12.20
N ILE A 463 -17.37 6.49 11.81
CA ILE A 463 -17.46 5.28 12.64
C ILE A 463 -16.06 4.66 12.86
N ALA A 464 -15.27 4.53 11.80
CA ALA A 464 -13.90 4.00 11.89
C ALA A 464 -13.02 4.84 12.83
N PHE A 465 -13.12 6.17 12.75
CA PHE A 465 -12.41 7.09 13.62
C PHE A 465 -12.84 6.97 15.09
N LEU A 466 -14.14 6.96 15.36
CA LEU A 466 -14.65 6.78 16.73
C LEU A 466 -14.21 5.43 17.30
N TRP A 467 -14.25 4.37 16.49
CA TRP A 467 -13.82 3.03 16.90
C TRP A 467 -12.35 3.01 17.30
N VAL A 468 -11.45 3.57 16.48
CA VAL A 468 -10.02 3.58 16.82
C VAL A 468 -9.72 4.46 18.05
N GLN A 469 -10.45 5.56 18.25
CA GLN A 469 -10.31 6.39 19.45
C GLN A 469 -10.75 5.64 20.72
N VAL A 470 -11.85 4.90 20.66
CA VAL A 470 -12.28 4.04 21.79
C VAL A 470 -11.23 2.97 22.08
N TYR A 471 -10.70 2.33 21.04
CA TYR A 471 -9.63 1.34 21.17
C TYR A 471 -8.39 1.92 21.85
N LEU A 472 -7.90 3.07 21.38
CA LEU A 472 -6.73 3.74 21.96
C LEU A 472 -6.96 4.17 23.41
N LYS A 473 -8.15 4.70 23.75
CA LYS A 473 -8.50 5.05 25.14
C LYS A 473 -8.45 3.84 26.07
N CYS A 474 -8.90 2.67 25.60
CA CYS A 474 -8.82 1.42 26.35
C CYS A 474 -7.36 1.03 26.61
N MET A 475 -6.53 1.00 25.56
CA MET A 475 -5.11 0.63 25.67
C MET A 475 -4.32 1.58 26.58
N ILE A 476 -4.57 2.90 26.50
CA ILE A 476 -3.92 3.90 27.36
C ILE A 476 -4.32 3.70 28.83
N LYS A 477 -5.58 3.33 29.10
CA LYS A 477 -6.05 3.04 30.46
C LYS A 477 -5.38 1.78 31.01
N GLU A 478 -5.27 0.72 30.21
CA GLU A 478 -4.57 -0.52 30.59
C GLU A 478 -3.09 -0.26 30.90
N GLU A 479 -2.38 0.48 30.05
CA GLU A 479 -0.97 0.87 30.27
C GLU A 479 -0.78 1.64 31.58
N ALA A 480 -1.72 2.54 31.91
CA ALA A 480 -1.68 3.31 33.14
C ALA A 480 -1.97 2.47 34.40
N VAL A 481 -2.71 1.36 34.26
CA VAL A 481 -2.95 0.40 35.35
C VAL A 481 -1.74 -0.51 35.54
N GLU A 482 -1.17 -1.05 34.46
CA GLU A 482 0.05 -1.89 34.52
C GLU A 482 1.24 -1.16 35.16
N ARG A 483 1.36 0.17 34.98
CA ARG A 483 2.43 0.97 35.63
C ARG A 483 2.20 1.25 37.12
N LYS A 484 0.99 1.02 37.63
CA LYS A 484 0.63 1.25 39.04
C LYS A 484 0.69 -0.02 39.89
N CYS A 485 0.68 -1.20 39.26
CA CYS A 485 0.97 -2.48 39.89
C CYS A 485 2.47 -2.72 39.88
#